data_AF-A0A9Q9W9F3-F1
#
_entry.id   AF-A0A9Q9W9F3-F1
#
_cell.length_a   1.000
_cell.length_b   1.000
_cell.length_c   1.000
_cell.angle_alpha   90.00
_cell.angle_beta   90.00
_cell.angle_gamma   90.00
#
_symmetry.space_group_name_H-M   'P 1'
#
loop_
_entity.id
_entity.type
_entity.pdbx_description
1 polymer ?
#
loop_
_entity_poly.entity_id
_entity_poly.type
_entity_poly.pdbx_seq_one_letter_code
_entity_poly.pdbx_strand_id
1 'polypeptide(L)'
;MSASKPQESGEVRLGHSLNKKEEEFVARRKKTVLQCLQKFNIHCSQDRVPNIALLGSGGGQRAMVALLECLVQIDKAGLLDCILYLSGVSGSTWYEP
;
A
#
# COMPACT_ATOMS: atom_id res chain seq x y z
N MET A 1 27.29 44.93 -1.05
CA MET A 1 26.07 44.20 -0.63
C MET A 1 26.24 42.75 -1.06
N SER A 2 26.34 41.82 -0.12
CA SER A 2 26.45 40.39 -0.44
C SER A 2 25.05 39.85 -0.72
N ALA A 3 24.82 39.31 -1.91
CA ALA A 3 23.56 38.67 -2.24
C ALA A 3 23.43 37.37 -1.43
N SER A 4 22.38 37.28 -0.61
CA SER A 4 22.04 36.06 0.12
C SER A 4 21.68 34.96 -0.89
N LYS A 5 22.30 33.78 -0.76
CA LYS A 5 21.95 32.60 -1.56
C LYS A 5 20.44 32.30 -1.41
N PRO A 6 19.73 31.92 -2.48
CA PRO A 6 18.34 31.53 -2.37
C PRO A 6 18.26 30.33 -1.43
N GLN A 7 17.37 30.40 -0.44
CA GLN A 7 17.03 29.26 0.41
C GLN A 7 16.36 28.23 -0.51
N GLU A 8 16.99 27.07 -0.74
CA GLU A 8 16.40 26.01 -1.55
C GLU A 8 15.13 25.51 -0.85
N SER A 9 13.98 25.92 -1.37
CA SER A 9 12.67 25.48 -0.89
C SER A 9 12.26 24.22 -1.65
N GLY A 10 12.58 23.07 -1.07
CA GLY A 10 12.16 21.74 -1.52
C GLY A 10 13.28 20.91 -2.15
N GLU A 11 13.55 19.75 -1.57
CA GLU A 11 14.48 18.76 -2.13
C GLU A 11 13.72 17.65 -2.86
N VAL A 12 14.17 17.30 -4.07
CA VAL A 12 13.63 16.17 -4.84
C VAL A 12 14.46 14.93 -4.54
N ARG A 13 13.81 13.84 -4.12
CA ARG A 13 14.51 12.56 -3.91
C ARG A 13 14.85 11.91 -5.25
N LEU A 14 16.14 11.77 -5.54
CA LEU A 14 16.65 10.99 -6.67
C LEU A 14 17.15 9.63 -6.17
N GLY A 15 16.47 8.55 -6.56
CA GLY A 15 16.88 7.20 -6.20
C GLY A 15 15.86 6.14 -6.64
N HIS A 16 16.37 4.97 -7.02
CA HIS A 16 15.55 3.84 -7.49
C HIS A 16 15.04 2.94 -6.35
N SER A 17 15.54 3.11 -5.13
CA SER A 17 15.06 2.38 -3.95
C SER A 17 13.75 2.98 -3.43
N LEU A 18 13.07 2.23 -2.55
CA LEU A 18 12.01 2.78 -1.74
C LEU A 18 12.53 3.91 -0.85
N ASN A 19 11.63 4.80 -0.43
CA ASN A 19 12.00 5.76 0.60
C ASN A 19 12.05 5.04 1.97
N LYS A 20 12.81 5.59 2.93
CA LYS A 20 12.99 4.97 4.25
C LYS A 20 11.67 4.66 4.97
N LYS A 21 10.68 5.55 4.87
CA LYS A 21 9.38 5.36 5.52
C LYS A 21 8.62 4.17 4.95
N GLU A 22 8.70 3.97 3.64
CA GLU A 22 8.09 2.82 2.97
C GLU A 22 8.83 1.52 3.29
N GLU A 23 10.17 1.52 3.31
CA GLU A 23 10.95 0.34 3.74
C GLU A 23 10.56 -0.11 5.15
N GLU A 24 10.47 0.84 6.09
CA GLU A 24 10.02 0.57 7.45
C GLU A 24 8.57 0.10 7.50
N PHE A 25 7.68 0.69 6.70
CA PHE A 25 6.29 0.25 6.60
C PHE A 25 6.20 -1.20 6.10
N VAL A 26 6.91 -1.55 5.03
CA VAL A 26 6.93 -2.91 4.46
C VAL A 26 7.44 -3.91 5.50
N ALA A 27 8.53 -3.58 6.21
CA ALA A 27 9.08 -4.44 7.26
C ALA A 27 8.07 -4.70 8.40
N ARG A 28 7.33 -3.66 8.82
CA ARG A 28 6.25 -3.79 9.82
C ARG A 28 5.07 -4.59 9.28
N ARG A 29 4.55 -4.24 8.10
CA ARG A 29 3.35 -4.85 7.50
C ARG A 29 3.56 -6.32 7.17
N LYS A 30 4.76 -6.74 6.74
CA LYS A 30 5.08 -8.17 6.53
C LYS A 30 4.88 -9.05 7.75
N LYS A 31 5.03 -8.51 8.97
CA LYS A 31 4.73 -9.26 10.21
C LYS A 31 3.22 -9.52 10.34
N THR A 32 2.40 -8.51 10.03
CA THR A 32 0.93 -8.65 10.00
C THR A 32 0.48 -9.62 8.91
N VAL A 33 1.08 -9.53 7.71
CA VAL A 33 0.79 -10.46 6.61
C VAL A 33 1.14 -11.89 7.01
N LEU A 34 2.29 -12.13 7.64
CA LEU A 34 2.67 -13.46 8.13
C LEU A 34 1.63 -14.02 9.11
N GLN A 35 1.20 -13.20 10.09
CA GLN A 35 0.17 -13.60 11.04
C GLN A 35 -1.17 -13.91 10.36
N CYS A 36 -1.55 -13.12 9.34
CA CYS A 36 -2.74 -13.38 8.53
C CYS A 36 -2.62 -14.73 7.79
N LEU A 37 -1.52 -14.97 7.08
CA LEU A 37 -1.29 -16.21 6.33
C LEU A 37 -1.30 -17.46 7.23
N GLN A 38 -0.75 -17.35 8.44
CA GLN A 38 -0.80 -18.43 9.44
C GLN A 38 -2.23 -18.83 9.82
N LYS A 39 -3.17 -17.88 9.92
CA LYS A 39 -4.59 -18.18 10.18
C LYS A 39 -5.24 -19.04 9.09
N PHE A 40 -4.71 -18.98 7.86
CA PHE A 40 -5.13 -19.80 6.73
C PHE A 40 -4.27 -21.05 6.53
N ASN A 41 -3.46 -21.43 7.52
CA ASN A 41 -2.52 -22.56 7.46
C ASN A 41 -1.44 -22.43 6.36
N ILE A 42 -1.17 -21.21 5.90
CA ILE A 42 -0.10 -20.93 4.93
C ILE A 42 1.16 -20.57 5.72
N HIS A 43 2.12 -21.49 5.71
CA HIS A 43 3.35 -21.37 6.48
C HIS A 43 4.48 -20.83 5.60
N CYS A 44 5.11 -19.73 6.03
CA CYS A 44 6.32 -19.20 5.43
C CYS A 44 7.21 -18.57 6.51
N SER A 45 8.51 -18.46 6.24
CA SER A 45 9.43 -17.70 7.09
C SER A 45 9.26 -16.20 6.83
N GLN A 46 9.68 -15.36 7.79
CA GLN A 46 9.51 -13.89 7.74
C GLN A 46 10.12 -13.27 6.48
N ASP A 47 11.26 -13.80 6.00
CA ASP A 47 11.96 -13.37 4.79
C ASP A 47 11.26 -13.83 3.49
N ARG A 48 10.40 -14.85 3.58
CA ARG A 48 9.65 -15.45 2.46
C ARG A 48 8.20 -15.00 2.38
N VAL A 49 7.77 -14.08 3.24
CA VAL A 49 6.42 -13.50 3.20
C VAL A 49 6.17 -12.84 1.83
N PRO A 50 5.14 -13.27 1.08
CA PRO A 50 4.84 -12.74 -0.24
C PRO A 50 4.35 -11.30 -0.17
N ASN A 51 4.67 -10.51 -1.19
CA ASN A 51 4.12 -9.18 -1.38
C ASN A 51 2.79 -9.30 -2.14
N ILE A 52 1.66 -9.16 -1.45
CA ILE A 52 0.33 -9.24 -2.06
C ILE A 52 -0.20 -7.82 -2.27
N ALA A 53 -0.66 -7.52 -3.49
CA ALA A 53 -1.20 -6.20 -3.83
C ALA A 53 -2.62 -6.31 -4.39
N LEU A 54 -3.49 -5.37 -4.01
CA LEU A 54 -4.82 -5.18 -4.57
C LEU A 54 -4.80 -3.95 -5.49
N LEU A 55 -5.33 -4.11 -6.71
CA LEU A 55 -5.27 -3.09 -7.77
C LEU A 55 -6.68 -2.73 -8.23
N GLY A 56 -7.06 -1.46 -8.07
CA GLY A 56 -8.33 -0.90 -8.54
C GLY A 56 -8.19 -0.20 -9.90
N SER A 57 -9.11 -0.46 -10.83
CA SER A 57 -9.11 0.17 -12.15
C SER A 57 -9.77 1.55 -12.16
N GLY A 58 -9.63 2.28 -13.27
CA GLY A 58 -10.49 3.44 -13.54
C GLY A 58 -11.92 3.03 -13.91
N GLY A 59 -12.81 4.02 -13.99
CA GLY A 59 -14.23 3.80 -14.34
C GLY A 59 -15.23 4.64 -13.54
N GLY A 60 -14.78 5.75 -12.96
CA GLY A 60 -15.61 6.63 -12.16
C GLY A 60 -16.28 5.93 -10.98
N GLN A 61 -17.54 6.28 -10.69
CA GLN A 61 -18.25 5.74 -9.53
C GLN A 61 -18.43 4.22 -9.58
N ARG A 62 -18.52 3.62 -10.78
CA ARG A 62 -18.59 2.16 -10.91
C ARG A 62 -17.35 1.49 -10.34
N ALA A 63 -16.17 2.01 -10.65
CA ALA A 63 -14.91 1.48 -10.13
C ALA A 63 -14.76 1.72 -8.62
N MET A 64 -15.23 2.87 -8.12
CA MET A 64 -15.27 3.18 -6.69
C MET A 64 -16.10 2.16 -5.91
N VAL A 65 -17.37 1.98 -6.29
CA VAL A 65 -18.30 1.06 -5.60
C VAL A 65 -17.81 -0.38 -5.70
N ALA A 66 -17.31 -0.80 -6.87
CA ALA A 66 -16.78 -2.15 -7.04
C ALA A 66 -15.55 -2.42 -6.15
N LEU A 67 -14.63 -1.47 -6.03
CA LEU A 67 -13.46 -1.62 -5.16
C LEU A 67 -13.87 -1.63 -3.68
N LEU A 68 -14.81 -0.77 -3.28
CA LEU A 68 -15.31 -0.73 -1.90
C LEU A 68 -15.93 -2.06 -1.49
N GLU A 69 -16.82 -2.62 -2.32
CA GLU A 69 -17.39 -3.94 -2.05
C GLU A 69 -16.32 -5.03 -2.03
N CYS A 70 -15.33 -4.96 -2.92
CA CYS A 70 -14.20 -5.90 -2.91
C CYS A 70 -13.43 -5.85 -1.58
N LEU A 71 -13.12 -4.65 -1.07
CA LEU A 71 -12.47 -4.46 0.22
C LEU A 71 -13.31 -5.02 1.38
N VAL A 72 -14.62 -4.76 1.38
CA VAL A 72 -15.56 -5.30 2.39
C VAL A 72 -15.58 -6.83 2.36
N GLN A 73 -15.63 -7.45 1.19
CA GLN A 73 -15.65 -8.91 1.09
C GLN A 73 -14.30 -9.54 1.47
N ILE A 74 -13.19 -8.91 1.12
CA ILE A 74 -11.84 -9.34 1.52
C ILE A 74 -11.66 -9.25 3.03
N ASP A 75 -12.18 -8.20 3.67
CA ASP A 75 -12.16 -8.06 5.13
C ASP A 75 -13.01 -9.13 5.82
N LYS A 76 -14.25 -9.35 5.34
CA LYS A 76 -15.12 -10.43 5.83
C LYS A 76 -14.48 -11.82 5.67
N ALA A 77 -13.71 -12.03 4.61
CA ALA A 77 -12.95 -13.25 4.40
C ALA A 77 -11.70 -13.35 5.29
N GLY A 78 -11.35 -12.32 6.06
CA GLY A 78 -10.15 -12.27 6.90
C GLY A 78 -8.84 -12.08 6.13
N LEU A 79 -8.92 -11.66 4.86
CA LEU A 79 -7.78 -11.58 3.94
C LEU A 79 -7.19 -10.17 3.82
N LEU A 80 -7.86 -9.14 4.35
CA LEU A 80 -7.40 -7.75 4.22
C LEU A 80 -6.02 -7.54 4.86
N ASP A 81 -5.74 -8.22 5.97
CA ASP A 81 -4.44 -8.18 6.65
C ASP A 81 -3.31 -8.86 5.88
N CYS A 82 -3.64 -9.68 4.88
CA CYS A 82 -2.66 -10.32 4.01
C CYS A 82 -2.19 -9.37 2.89
N ILE A 83 -2.85 -8.23 2.66
CA ILE A 83 -2.50 -7.26 1.62
C ILE A 83 -1.39 -6.30 2.12
N LEU A 84 -0.34 -6.14 1.31
CA LEU A 84 0.77 -5.22 1.53
C LEU A 84 0.54 -3.86 0.85
N TYR A 85 0.07 -3.87 -0.40
CA TYR A 85 -0.18 -2.65 -1.17
C TYR A 85 -1.61 -2.60 -1.71
N LEU A 86 -2.22 -1.43 -1.60
CA LEU A 86 -3.44 -1.09 -2.30
C LEU A 86 -3.10 0.03 -3.29
N SER A 87 -3.40 -0.18 -4.56
CA SER A 87 -3.25 0.83 -5.59
C SER A 87 -4.54 0.99 -6.37
N GLY A 88 -4.77 2.17 -6.91
CA GLY A 88 -5.93 2.49 -7.69
C GLY A 88 -5.66 3.65 -8.63
N VAL A 89 -6.45 3.75 -9.69
CA VAL A 89 -6.43 4.90 -10.61
C VAL A 89 -7.84 5.41 -10.85
N SER A 90 -7.99 6.73 -11.06
CA SER A 90 -9.27 7.37 -11.38
C SER A 90 -10.37 6.98 -10.36
N GLY A 91 -11.48 6.38 -10.79
CA GLY A 91 -12.62 6.03 -9.94
C GLY A 91 -12.26 5.28 -8.65
N SER A 92 -11.31 4.35 -8.69
CA SER A 92 -10.87 3.62 -7.50
C SER A 92 -10.13 4.46 -6.46
N THR A 93 -9.73 5.70 -6.77
CA THR A 93 -9.08 6.61 -5.80
C THR A 93 -10.07 7.54 -5.10
N TRP A 94 -11.36 7.44 -5.43
CA TRP A 94 -12.38 8.37 -4.91
C TRP A 94 -12.92 7.96 -3.54
N TYR A 95 -12.63 6.73 -3.11
CA TYR A 95 -13.04 6.29 -1.79
C TYR A 95 -12.30 7.11 -0.72
N GLU A 96 -13.06 7.89 0.03
CA GLU A 96 -12.61 8.64 1.21
C GLU A 96 -13.41 8.11 2.41
N PRO A 97 -12.75 7.58 3.46
CA PRO A 97 -13.40 7.02 4.65
C PRO A 97 -14.00 8.09 5.58
#